data_AF-K9QIS5-F1
#
_entry.id   AF-K9QIS5-F1
#
_cell.length_a   1.000
_cell.length_b   1.000
_cell.length_c   1.000
_cell.angle_alpha   90.00
_cell.angle_beta   90.00
_cell.angle_gamma   90.00
#
_symmetry.space_group_name_H-M   'P 1'
#
loop_
_entity.id
_entity.type
_entity.pdbx_description
1 polymer ?
#
loop_
_entity_poly.entity_id
_entity_poly.type
_entity_poly.pdbx_seq_one_letter_code
_entity_poly.pdbx_strand_id
1 'polypeptide(L)' 'MTEAQSEKQLSRIVLKGFKSIAECDVELSRVNILIGANGAGKSNFIGFFRMVQQILEQNLQGFVSLQGSLIKIKHE' A
#
# COMPACT_ATOMS: atom_id res chain seq x y z
N MET A 1 2.14 -22.58 -29.08
CA MET A 1 1.33 -21.47 -28.57
C MET A 1 1.45 -21.52 -27.06
N THR A 2 2.30 -20.69 -26.49
CA THR A 2 2.58 -20.71 -25.04
C THR A 2 1.40 -20.09 -24.32
N GLU A 3 0.61 -20.93 -23.64
CA GLU A 3 -0.37 -20.48 -22.66
C GLU A 3 0.37 -19.70 -21.58
N ALA A 4 0.25 -18.38 -21.63
CA ALA A 4 0.69 -17.53 -20.55
C ALA A 4 -0.16 -17.92 -19.33
N GLN A 5 0.51 -18.53 -18.36
CA GLN A 5 -0.02 -18.79 -17.03
C GLN A 5 -0.79 -17.55 -16.56
N SER A 6 -2.00 -17.74 -16.05
CA SER A 6 -2.77 -16.69 -15.38
C SER A 6 -2.06 -16.32 -14.09
N GLU A 7 -0.98 -15.54 -14.20
CA GLU A 7 -0.26 -14.90 -13.12
C GLU A 7 -1.28 -14.07 -12.32
N LYS A 8 -1.45 -14.38 -11.02
CA LYS A 8 -2.30 -13.60 -10.12
C LYS A 8 -1.69 -12.22 -9.91
N GLN A 9 -1.93 -11.33 -10.87
CA GLN A 9 -1.48 -9.95 -10.83
C GLN A 9 -2.45 -9.12 -9.98
N LEU A 10 -1.91 -8.27 -9.11
CA LEU A 10 -2.70 -7.24 -8.44
C LEU A 10 -3.24 -6.28 -9.51
N SER A 11 -4.57 -6.22 -9.65
CA SER A 11 -5.24 -5.48 -10.73
C SER A 11 -5.74 -4.10 -10.30
N ARG A 12 -5.99 -3.88 -9.00
CA ARG A 12 -6.53 -2.62 -8.48
C ARG A 12 -6.11 -2.38 -7.03
N ILE A 13 -5.84 -1.11 -6.72
CA ILE A 13 -5.60 -0.62 -5.36
C ILE A 13 -6.59 0.49 -5.07
N VAL A 14 -7.31 0.38 -3.95
CA VAL A 14 -8.14 1.45 -3.39
C VAL A 14 -7.58 1.81 -2.01
N LEU A 15 -7.10 3.05 -1.85
CA LEU A 15 -6.60 3.59 -0.59
C LEU A 15 -7.52 4.71 -0.10
N LYS A 16 -7.83 4.70 1.19
CA LYS A 16 -8.57 5.77 1.87
C LYS A 16 -7.90 6.08 3.20
N GLY A 17 -7.62 7.37 3.44
CA GLY A 17 -7.03 7.85 4.70
C GLY A 17 -5.63 7.30 5.01
N PHE A 18 -4.80 7.02 4.00
CA PHE A 18 -3.45 6.49 4.21
C PHE A 18 -2.40 7.61 4.17
N LYS A 19 -1.86 7.97 5.34
CA LYS A 19 -0.89 9.08 5.49
C LYS A 19 -1.42 10.36 4.83
N SER A 20 -0.71 10.93 3.85
CA SER A 20 -1.14 12.12 3.12
C SER A 20 -2.11 11.83 1.96
N ILE A 21 -2.48 10.57 1.73
CA ILE A 21 -3.41 10.17 0.66
C ILE A 21 -4.81 10.11 1.26
N ALA A 22 -5.64 11.10 0.93
CA ALA A 22 -7.04 11.14 1.36
C ALA A 22 -7.85 10.01 0.70
N GLU A 23 -7.78 9.89 -0.61
CA GLU A 23 -8.40 8.82 -1.40
C GLU A 23 -7.58 8.57 -2.68
N CYS A 24 -7.53 7.32 -3.11
CA CYS A 24 -6.86 6.89 -4.33
C CYS A 24 -7.49 5.59 -4.82
N ASP A 25 -7.79 5.51 -6.12
CA ASP A 25 -8.33 4.33 -6.78
C ASP A 25 -7.60 4.15 -8.10
N VAL A 26 -6.77 3.11 -8.20
CA VAL A 26 -5.81 2.92 -9.29
C VAL A 26 -5.89 1.49 -9.79
N GLU A 27 -6.15 1.34 -11.09
CA GLU A 27 -5.93 0.10 -11.81
C GLU A 27 -4.45 -0.09 -12.11
N LEU A 28 -3.97 -1.32 -11.96
CA LEU A 28 -2.57 -1.67 -12.16
C LEU A 28 -2.38 -2.52 -13.40
N SER A 29 -1.40 -2.12 -14.20
CA SER A 29 -0.87 -2.93 -15.29
C SER A 29 0.43 -3.62 -14.85
N ARG A 30 1.08 -4.36 -15.77
CA ARG A 30 2.35 -5.04 -15.47
C ARG A 30 3.48 -4.06 -15.12
N VAL A 31 3.42 -2.83 -15.61
CA VAL A 31 4.39 -1.76 -15.33
C VAL A 31 3.63 -0.46 -15.08
N ASN A 32 3.83 0.14 -13.91
CA ASN A 32 3.14 1.37 -13.51
C ASN A 32 4.16 2.45 -13.18
N ILE A 33 4.01 3.63 -13.78
CA ILE A 33 4.90 4.78 -13.56
C ILE A 33 4.12 5.84 -12.77
N LEU A 34 4.65 6.22 -11.60
CA LEU A 34 4.04 7.23 -10.75
C LEU A 34 4.63 8.61 -11.05
N ILE A 35 3.80 9.53 -11.56
CA ILE A 35 4.21 10.89 -11.93
C ILE A 35 3.38 11.91 -11.13
N GLY A 36 4.00 13.02 -10.75
CA GLY A 36 3.33 14.11 -10.04
C GLY A 36 4.30 15.04 -9.33
N ALA A 37 3.81 16.16 -8.82
CA ALA A 37 4.63 17.13 -8.09
C ALA A 37 5.24 16.55 -6.79
N ASN A 38 6.25 17.23 -6.24
CA ASN A 38 6.75 16.92 -4.90
C ASN A 38 5.62 17.10 -3.88
N GLY A 39 5.51 16.16 -2.94
CA GLY A 39 4.41 16.17 -1.97
C GLY A 39 3.08 15.58 -2.47
N ALA A 40 2.94 15.23 -3.76
CA ALA A 40 1.70 14.63 -4.30
C ALA A 40 1.34 13.23 -3.76
N GLY A 41 2.06 12.71 -2.76
CA GLY A 41 1.77 11.42 -2.14
C GLY A 41 2.44 10.20 -2.79
N LYS A 42 3.25 10.35 -3.85
CA LYS A 42 3.93 9.23 -4.55
C LYS A 42 4.70 8.30 -3.60
N SER A 43 5.55 8.84 -2.73
CA SER A 43 6.30 8.04 -1.76
C SER A 43 5.41 7.40 -0.70
N ASN A 44 4.28 8.02 -0.36
CA ASN A 44 3.29 7.42 0.53
C ASN A 44 2.56 6.26 -0.16
N PHE A 45 2.21 6.38 -1.44
CA PHE A 45 1.62 5.26 -2.20
C PHE A 45 2.57 4.06 -2.24
N ILE A 46 3.87 4.27 -2.46
CA ILE A 46 4.85 3.19 -2.36
C ILE A 46 4.97 2.66 -0.93
N GLY A 47 4.91 3.54 0.08
CA GLY A 47 4.93 3.18 1.49
C GLY A 47 3.76 2.30 1.94
N PHE A 48 2.62 2.31 1.23
CA PHE A 48 1.51 1.40 1.49
C PHE A 48 1.92 -0.07 1.31
N PHE A 49 2.72 -0.42 0.29
CA PHE A 49 3.18 -1.81 0.11
C PHE A 49 4.04 -2.30 1.28
N ARG A 50 4.81 -1.40 1.92
CA ARG A 50 5.56 -1.72 3.13
C ARG A 50 4.64 -2.07 4.30
N MET A 51 3.51 -1.36 4.44
CA MET A 51 2.48 -1.69 5.43
C MET A 51 1.89 -3.08 5.16
N VAL A 52 1.52 -3.36 3.90
CA VAL A 52 0.97 -4.66 3.49
C VAL A 52 1.95 -5.79 3.84
N GLN A 53 3.24 -5.61 3.54
CA GLN A 53 4.26 -6.58 3.91
C GLN A 53 4.28 -6.84 5.43
N GLN A 54 4.24 -5.79 6.26
CA GLN A 54 4.24 -5.94 7.71
C GLN A 54 2.96 -6.61 8.24
N ILE A 55 1.82 -6.42 7.58
CA ILE A 55 0.58 -7.14 7.91
C ILE A 55 0.73 -8.63 7.62
N LEU A 56 1.30 -8.99 6.46
CA LEU A 56 1.55 -10.39 6.09
C LEU A 56 2.54 -11.07 7.04
N GLU A 57 3.50 -10.32 7.57
CA GLU A 57 4.46 -10.76 8.59
C GLU A 57 3.88 -10.77 10.01
N GLN A 58 2.57 -10.48 10.18
CA GLN A 58 1.90 -10.36 11.49
C GLN A 58 2.54 -9.30 12.42
N ASN A 59 3.28 -8.34 11.86
CA ASN A 59 4.02 -7.31 12.57
C ASN A 59 3.42 -5.90 12.37
N LEU A 60 2.10 -5.82 12.25
CA LEU A 60 1.43 -4.52 12.10
C LEU A 60 1.68 -3.59 13.29
N GLN A 61 1.75 -4.14 14.51
CA GLN A 61 2.04 -3.34 15.71
C GLN A 61 3.43 -2.68 15.65
N GLY A 62 4.45 -3.41 15.19
CA GLY A 62 5.79 -2.85 14.98
C GLY A 62 5.80 -1.76 13.92
N PHE A 63 5.09 -1.96 12.80
CA PHE A 63 4.96 -0.95 11.75
C PHE A 63 4.31 0.35 12.24
N VAL A 64 3.19 0.24 12.96
CA VAL A 64 2.47 1.41 13.52
C VAL A 64 3.35 2.13 14.54
N SER A 65 4.06 1.39 15.39
CA SER A 65 4.97 1.95 16.40
C SER A 65 6.11 2.77 15.79
N LEU A 66 6.62 2.36 14.63
CA LEU A 66 7.72 3.03 13.93
C LEU A 66 7.28 4.19 13.02
N GLN A 67 6.03 4.21 12.54
CA GLN A 67 5.55 5.18 11.56
C GLN A 67 4.85 6.41 12.16
N GLY A 68 4.56 6.40 13.45
CA GLY A 68 4.05 7.56 14.18
C GLY A 68 2.59 7.40 14.62
N SER A 69 2.40 7.64 15.91
CA SER A 69 1.19 7.47 16.73
C SER A 69 0.93 6.04 17.21
N LEU A 70 1.07 5.86 18.53
CA LEU A 70 0.58 4.71 19.29
C LEU A 70 -0.91 4.50 18.99
N ILE A 71 -1.26 3.62 18.06
CA ILE A 71 -2.61 3.07 18.02
C ILE A 71 -2.63 1.95 19.05
N LYS A 72 -3.08 2.28 20.25
CA LYS A 72 -3.40 1.29 21.29
C LYS A 72 -4.64 0.53 20.85
N ILE A 73 -4.49 -0.48 19.99
CA ILE A 73 -5.55 -1.42 19.66
C ILE A 73 -5.65 -2.36 20.87
N LYS A 74 -6.53 -2.02 21.82
CA LYS A 74 -6.98 -2.98 22.84
C LYS A 74 -7.93 -3.96 22.15
N HIS A 75 -7.57 -5.24 22.19
CA HIS A 75 -8.54 -6.32 22.05
C HIS A 75 -9.09 -6.55 23.48
N GLU A 76 -10.30 -6.06 23.75
CA GLU A 76 -11.17 -6.54 24.83
C GLU A 76 -12.37 -7.20 24.16
#